data_AF-A0A349Z817-F1
#
_entry.id   AF-A0A349Z817-F1
#
_cell.length_a   1.000
_cell.length_b   1.000
_cell.length_c   1.000
_cell.angle_alpha   90.00
_cell.angle_beta   90.00
_cell.angle_gamma   90.00
#
_symmetry.space_group_name_H-M   'P 1'
#
loop_
_entity.id
_entity.type
_entity.pdbx_description
1 polymer ?
#
loop_
_entity_poly.entity_id
_entity_poly.type
_entity_poly.pdbx_seq_one_letter_code
_entity_poly.pdbx_strand_id
1 'polypeptide(L)'
;MEKPFAFSNREFNAVRQKIRSLTGINLADSKDNMVYSRLSRRLRALKLTSFQAYLDYLDYHQGETEHFINSLTTNLTSFFREAHHFEQLAEYLHVHPEPLRIWCTASSSGEEPYSIAMTCAEARGSLNTNVKIYASDIDSRMLERAKAGIYPIDQVEKLSLARRKRFFHRGTGSNAGKARVVDELRNSIYFFQQNLLAPQYSLEPGLDIVFCRNVMIYFDKPTQEIILNRIVKLIKPNGWYVAGHSENFNHLTAIMRARGRTIYQINEKQI
;
A
#
# COMPACT_ATOMS: atom_id res chain seq x y z
N MET A 1 -26.14 -23.15 -3.19
CA MET A 1 -26.52 -22.11 -2.21
C MET A 1 -27.00 -20.90 -2.99
N GLU A 2 -28.29 -20.57 -2.89
CA GLU A 2 -28.85 -19.40 -3.57
C GLU A 2 -28.23 -18.11 -3.02
N LYS A 3 -27.96 -17.17 -3.94
CA LYS A 3 -27.48 -15.82 -3.63
C LYS A 3 -28.64 -15.09 -2.92
N PRO A 4 -28.54 -14.76 -1.61
CA PRO A 4 -29.66 -14.17 -0.85
C PRO A 4 -30.04 -12.77 -1.32
N PHE A 5 -29.13 -12.12 -2.05
CA PHE A 5 -29.36 -10.82 -2.70
C PHE A 5 -29.24 -10.99 -4.21
N ALA A 6 -30.20 -10.43 -4.95
CA ALA A 6 -30.08 -10.28 -6.39
C ALA A 6 -28.90 -9.35 -6.72
N PHE A 7 -28.09 -9.75 -7.72
CA PHE A 7 -26.94 -8.98 -8.18
C PHE A 7 -26.76 -9.23 -9.67
N SER A 8 -27.24 -8.30 -10.48
CA SER A 8 -27.15 -8.36 -11.94
C SER A 8 -25.94 -7.57 -12.45
N ASN A 9 -25.71 -7.66 -13.76
CA ASN A 9 -24.72 -6.86 -14.45
C ASN A 9 -24.95 -5.34 -14.26
N ARG A 10 -26.20 -4.91 -14.05
CA ARG A 10 -26.50 -3.49 -13.80
C ARG A 10 -25.92 -3.04 -12.47
N GLU A 11 -26.16 -3.75 -11.36
CA GLU A 11 -25.61 -3.38 -10.06
C GLU A 11 -24.09 -3.53 -10.03
N PHE A 12 -23.55 -4.56 -10.69
CA PHE A 12 -22.09 -4.71 -10.81
C PHE A 12 -21.45 -3.51 -11.53
N ASN A 13 -22.03 -3.06 -12.64
CA ASN A 13 -21.55 -1.89 -13.36
C ASN A 13 -21.64 -0.60 -12.54
N ALA A 14 -22.72 -0.41 -11.77
CA ALA A 14 -22.87 0.74 -10.88
C ALA A 14 -21.80 0.73 -9.77
N VAL A 15 -21.55 -0.42 -9.14
CA VAL A 15 -20.47 -0.59 -8.16
C VAL A 15 -19.10 -0.30 -8.79
N ARG A 16 -18.85 -0.83 -10.00
CA ARG A 16 -17.60 -0.60 -10.73
C ARG A 16 -17.38 0.88 -11.03
N GLN A 17 -18.40 1.57 -11.50
CA GLN A 17 -18.33 3.01 -11.77
C GLN A 17 -18.06 3.80 -10.48
N LYS A 18 -18.76 3.47 -9.39
CA LYS A 18 -18.61 4.14 -8.09
C LYS A 18 -17.22 3.96 -7.48
N ILE A 19 -16.67 2.74 -7.48
CA ILE A 19 -15.31 2.53 -6.94
C ILE A 19 -14.26 3.22 -7.82
N ARG A 20 -14.42 3.18 -9.15
CA ARG A 20 -13.51 3.87 -10.06
C ARG A 20 -13.52 5.38 -9.85
N SER A 21 -14.69 6.00 -9.66
CA SER A 21 -14.77 7.45 -9.42
C SER A 21 -14.17 7.85 -8.07
N LEU A 22 -14.28 7.00 -7.06
CA LEU A 22 -13.76 7.29 -5.71
C LEU A 22 -12.25 7.06 -5.60
N THR A 23 -11.72 6.01 -6.22
CA THR A 23 -10.35 5.52 -5.94
C THR A 23 -9.51 5.29 -7.18
N GLY A 24 -10.12 5.24 -8.36
CA GLY A 24 -9.46 4.89 -9.62
C GLY A 24 -9.39 3.40 -9.89
N ILE A 25 -9.71 2.56 -8.91
CA ILE A 25 -9.63 1.10 -9.06
C ILE A 25 -10.56 0.67 -10.19
N ASN A 26 -9.96 0.01 -11.18
CA ASN A 26 -10.66 -0.59 -12.30
C ASN A 26 -10.94 -2.07 -12.04
N LEU A 27 -12.21 -2.41 -11.79
CA LEU A 27 -12.63 -3.80 -11.60
C LEU A 27 -12.86 -4.49 -12.95
N ALA A 28 -12.14 -5.60 -13.18
CA ALA A 28 -12.39 -6.48 -14.32
C ALA A 28 -13.76 -7.18 -14.22
N ASP A 29 -14.36 -7.51 -15.35
CA ASP A 29 -15.71 -8.13 -15.41
C ASP A 29 -15.78 -9.46 -14.65
N SER A 30 -14.67 -10.21 -14.60
CA SER A 30 -14.56 -11.48 -13.87
C SER A 30 -14.56 -11.35 -12.34
N LYS A 31 -14.66 -10.12 -11.80
CA LYS A 31 -14.66 -9.85 -10.35
C LYS A 31 -16.05 -9.75 -9.74
N ASP A 32 -17.12 -9.99 -10.50
CA ASP A 32 -18.52 -9.96 -10.05
C ASP A 32 -18.76 -10.75 -8.75
N ASN A 33 -18.26 -11.98 -8.66
CA ASN A 33 -18.45 -12.85 -7.49
C ASN A 33 -17.66 -12.36 -6.27
N MET A 34 -16.48 -11.75 -6.49
CA MET A 34 -15.71 -11.12 -5.43
C MET A 34 -16.46 -9.91 -4.87
N VAL A 35 -16.95 -9.02 -5.75
CA VAL A 35 -17.74 -7.85 -5.36
C VAL A 35 -18.97 -8.29 -4.57
N TYR A 36 -19.71 -9.27 -5.10
CA TYR A 36 -20.88 -9.83 -4.45
C TYR A 36 -20.57 -10.31 -3.03
N SER A 37 -19.57 -11.18 -2.87
CA SER A 37 -19.20 -11.79 -1.58
C SER A 37 -18.81 -10.75 -0.53
N ARG A 38 -18.11 -9.69 -0.93
CA ARG A 38 -17.59 -8.69 0.00
C ARG A 38 -18.67 -7.66 0.37
N LEU A 39 -19.41 -7.13 -0.60
CA LEU A 39 -20.47 -6.16 -0.33
C LEU A 39 -21.69 -6.79 0.34
N SER A 40 -22.01 -8.06 0.07
CA SER A 40 -23.10 -8.76 0.78
C SER A 40 -22.91 -8.78 2.31
N ARG A 41 -21.69 -8.64 2.82
CA ARG A 41 -21.44 -8.50 4.27
C ARG A 41 -21.86 -7.13 4.79
N ARG A 42 -21.66 -6.08 3.99
CA ARG A 42 -22.12 -4.72 4.29
C ARG A 42 -23.65 -4.64 4.27
N LEU A 43 -24.29 -5.22 3.25
CA LEU A 43 -25.76 -5.30 3.17
C LEU A 43 -26.34 -5.93 4.44
N ARG A 44 -25.79 -7.07 4.90
CA ARG A 44 -26.24 -7.72 6.15
C ARG A 44 -26.00 -6.85 7.39
N ALA A 45 -24.82 -6.23 7.50
CA ALA A 45 -24.50 -5.37 8.63
C ALA A 45 -25.46 -4.16 8.75
N LEU A 46 -25.88 -3.62 7.61
CA LEU A 46 -26.82 -2.49 7.51
C LEU A 46 -28.29 -2.93 7.44
N LYS A 47 -28.56 -4.25 7.45
CA LYS A 47 -29.90 -4.84 7.30
C LYS A 47 -30.63 -4.39 6.02
N LEU A 48 -29.88 -4.19 4.94
CA LEU A 48 -30.42 -3.82 3.62
C LEU A 48 -30.77 -5.07 2.80
N THR A 49 -31.81 -4.96 1.98
CA THR A 49 -32.41 -6.09 1.26
C THR A 49 -31.95 -6.21 -0.20
N SER A 50 -31.26 -5.20 -0.74
CA SER A 50 -30.79 -5.21 -2.14
C SER A 50 -29.52 -4.40 -2.34
N PHE A 51 -28.80 -4.68 -3.44
CA PHE A 51 -27.63 -3.90 -3.84
C PHE A 51 -28.00 -2.48 -4.28
N GLN A 52 -29.18 -2.28 -4.90
CA GLN A 52 -29.67 -0.95 -5.21
C GLN A 52 -29.87 -0.13 -3.94
N ALA A 53 -30.54 -0.70 -2.92
CA ALA A 53 -30.73 -0.02 -1.64
C ALA A 53 -29.39 0.32 -0.96
N TYR A 54 -28.35 -0.51 -1.14
CA TYR A 54 -27.01 -0.22 -0.65
C TYR A 54 -26.31 0.90 -1.43
N LEU A 55 -26.45 0.95 -2.75
CA LEU A 55 -25.91 2.03 -3.57
C LEU A 55 -26.60 3.36 -3.24
N ASP A 56 -27.92 3.35 -3.08
CA ASP A 56 -28.69 4.53 -2.67
C ASP A 56 -28.25 4.96 -1.26
N TYR A 57 -28.13 4.02 -0.31
CA TYR A 57 -27.65 4.31 1.04
C TYR A 57 -26.27 4.98 1.05
N LEU A 58 -25.35 4.49 0.22
CA LEU A 58 -23.99 5.01 0.07
C LEU A 58 -23.97 6.47 -0.39
N ASP A 59 -24.92 6.87 -1.24
CA ASP A 59 -25.02 8.25 -1.75
C ASP A 59 -25.45 9.25 -0.67
N TYR A 60 -26.26 8.82 0.30
CA TYR A 60 -26.75 9.67 1.39
C TYR A 60 -25.91 9.59 2.67
N HIS A 61 -25.08 8.56 2.84
CA HIS A 61 -24.32 8.31 4.07
C HIS A 61 -22.81 8.31 3.80
N GLN A 62 -22.19 9.49 3.92
CA GLN A 62 -20.75 9.66 3.65
C GLN A 62 -19.87 8.68 4.43
N GLY A 63 -20.25 8.35 5.68
CA GLY A 63 -19.52 7.39 6.53
C GLY A 63 -19.45 5.97 5.97
N GLU A 64 -20.36 5.56 5.07
CA GLU A 64 -20.30 4.23 4.44
C GLU A 64 -19.29 4.16 3.29
N THR A 65 -18.87 5.31 2.76
CA THR A 65 -17.90 5.38 1.64
C THR A 65 -16.60 4.65 1.97
N GLU A 66 -16.10 4.83 3.18
CA GLU A 66 -14.89 4.18 3.66
C GLU A 66 -15.07 2.65 3.74
N HIS A 67 -16.20 2.18 4.27
CA HIS A 67 -16.51 0.75 4.33
C HIS A 67 -16.66 0.12 2.95
N PHE A 68 -17.24 0.86 2.00
CA PHE A 68 -17.35 0.45 0.60
C PHE A 68 -15.96 0.29 -0.03
N ILE A 69 -15.10 1.30 0.09
CA ILE A 69 -13.73 1.27 -0.45
C ILE A 69 -12.95 0.10 0.15
N ASN A 70 -12.90 0.00 1.49
CA ASN A 70 -12.16 -1.04 2.20
C ASN A 70 -12.66 -2.45 1.83
N SER A 71 -13.92 -2.59 1.43
CA SER A 71 -14.47 -3.89 1.00
C SER A 71 -13.98 -4.29 -0.39
N LEU A 72 -13.57 -3.36 -1.24
CA LEU A 72 -13.21 -3.64 -2.64
C LEU A 72 -11.70 -3.56 -2.93
N THR A 73 -10.89 -3.10 -1.99
CA THR A 73 -9.42 -3.14 -2.05
C THR A 73 -8.88 -4.58 -2.01
N THR A 74 -7.75 -4.83 -2.68
CA THR A 74 -7.04 -6.12 -2.62
C THR A 74 -5.72 -5.92 -1.90
N ASN A 75 -5.57 -6.59 -0.76
CA ASN A 75 -4.54 -6.29 0.25
C ASN A 75 -3.55 -7.45 0.43
N LEU A 76 -3.05 -8.04 -0.67
CA LEU A 76 -2.08 -9.14 -0.59
C LEU A 76 -0.67 -8.58 -0.45
N THR A 77 -0.06 -8.81 0.71
CA THR A 77 1.31 -8.38 1.02
C THR A 77 2.03 -9.43 1.87
N SER A 78 3.35 -9.30 1.97
CA SER A 78 4.21 -10.13 2.82
C SER A 78 5.52 -9.43 3.12
N PHE A 79 6.16 -9.78 4.24
CA PHE A 79 7.46 -9.23 4.58
C PHE A 79 8.50 -9.59 3.52
N PHE A 80 9.34 -8.62 3.16
CA PHE A 80 10.39 -8.74 2.16
C PHE A 80 9.92 -9.31 0.81
N ARG A 81 8.67 -9.04 0.41
CA ARG A 81 8.16 -9.34 -0.94
C ARG A 81 9.08 -8.69 -1.97
N GLU A 82 9.55 -9.45 -2.96
CA GLU A 82 10.56 -8.99 -3.94
C GLU A 82 11.86 -8.50 -3.26
N ALA A 83 12.46 -9.38 -2.45
CA ALA A 83 13.63 -9.13 -1.59
C ALA A 83 14.76 -8.27 -2.20
N HIS A 84 15.04 -8.40 -3.50
CA HIS A 84 16.05 -7.62 -4.23
C HIS A 84 15.91 -6.09 -4.08
N HIS A 85 14.71 -5.54 -3.88
CA HIS A 85 14.55 -4.10 -3.62
C HIS A 85 15.17 -3.66 -2.29
N PHE A 86 15.16 -4.53 -1.28
CA PHE A 86 15.73 -4.24 0.03
C PHE A 86 17.26 -4.38 0.02
N GLU A 87 17.80 -5.28 -0.80
CA GLU A 87 19.24 -5.36 -1.07
C GLU A 87 19.74 -4.04 -1.70
N GLN A 88 19.03 -3.55 -2.72
CA GLN A 88 19.34 -2.27 -3.36
C GLN A 88 19.14 -1.05 -2.43
N LEU A 89 18.12 -1.08 -1.57
CA LEU A 89 17.93 -0.05 -0.54
C LEU A 89 19.11 -0.04 0.46
N ALA A 90 19.59 -1.21 0.87
CA ALA A 90 20.75 -1.29 1.75
C ALA A 90 21.98 -0.67 1.08
N GLU A 91 22.27 -1.00 -0.18
CA GLU A 91 23.37 -0.37 -0.95
C GLU A 91 23.20 1.15 -1.05
N TYR A 92 21.99 1.64 -1.33
CA TYR A 92 21.71 3.07 -1.40
C TYR A 92 22.03 3.80 -0.09
N LEU A 93 21.66 3.22 1.05
CA LEU A 93 21.90 3.79 2.36
C LEU A 93 23.39 3.90 2.68
N HIS A 94 24.23 2.98 2.21
CA HIS A 94 25.68 3.04 2.46
C HIS A 94 26.34 4.24 1.77
N VAL A 95 25.87 4.60 0.58
CA VAL A 95 26.43 5.72 -0.20
C VAL A 95 25.76 7.07 0.09
N HIS A 96 24.61 7.07 0.77
CA HIS A 96 23.88 8.27 1.21
C HIS A 96 23.77 8.30 2.74
N PRO A 97 24.80 8.75 3.48
CA PRO A 97 24.79 8.77 4.95
C PRO A 97 23.84 9.80 5.58
N GLU A 98 23.37 10.76 4.79
CA GLU A 98 22.48 11.83 5.21
C GLU A 98 21.07 11.33 5.61
N PRO A 99 20.28 12.15 6.34
CA PRO A 99 18.88 11.83 6.61
C PRO A 99 18.06 11.71 5.32
N LEU A 100 17.37 10.58 5.18
CA LEU A 100 16.55 10.27 4.00
C LEU A 100 15.05 10.29 4.32
N ARG A 101 14.23 10.48 3.29
CA ARG A 101 12.77 10.39 3.33
C ARG A 101 12.30 9.33 2.36
N ILE A 102 11.66 8.28 2.87
CA ILE A 102 11.12 7.17 2.08
C ILE A 102 9.61 7.16 2.21
N TRP A 103 8.89 6.95 1.10
CA TRP A 103 7.44 6.78 1.11
C TRP A 103 7.02 5.44 0.53
N CYS A 104 6.30 4.62 1.31
CA CYS A 104 5.55 3.46 0.86
C CYS A 104 4.10 3.87 0.58
N THR A 105 3.69 3.85 -0.69
CA THR A 105 2.43 4.48 -1.13
C THR A 105 1.19 3.62 -0.91
N ALA A 106 1.37 2.30 -0.80
CA ALA A 106 0.33 1.29 -0.63
C ALA A 106 0.77 0.25 0.41
N SER A 107 0.78 0.67 1.68
CA SER A 107 1.37 -0.07 2.78
C SER A 107 0.64 -1.37 3.14
N SER A 108 -0.63 -1.48 2.75
CA SER A 108 -1.52 -2.56 3.15
C SER A 108 -1.43 -2.78 4.67
N SER A 109 -1.31 -4.02 5.15
CA SER A 109 -1.17 -4.36 6.57
C SER A 109 0.21 -4.05 7.19
N GLY A 110 1.10 -3.35 6.49
CA GLY A 110 2.34 -2.79 7.05
C GLY A 110 3.61 -3.60 6.81
N GLU A 111 3.51 -4.79 6.21
CA GLU A 111 4.67 -5.66 5.98
C GLU A 111 5.76 -4.99 5.13
N GLU A 112 5.39 -4.23 4.09
CA GLU A 112 6.34 -3.50 3.26
C GLU A 112 7.06 -2.37 4.03
N PRO A 113 6.38 -1.41 4.67
CA PRO A 113 7.08 -0.34 5.41
C PRO A 113 7.90 -0.88 6.60
N TYR A 114 7.49 -1.97 7.25
CA TYR A 114 8.34 -2.62 8.25
C TYR A 114 9.55 -3.31 7.64
N SER A 115 9.43 -3.88 6.43
CA SER A 115 10.60 -4.43 5.70
C SER A 115 11.59 -3.32 5.32
N ILE A 116 11.09 -2.15 4.91
CA ILE A 116 11.90 -0.95 4.67
C ILE A 116 12.61 -0.54 5.97
N ALA A 117 11.88 -0.39 7.07
CA ALA A 117 12.43 0.05 8.35
C ALA A 117 13.48 -0.93 8.92
N MET A 118 13.22 -2.25 8.84
CA MET A 118 14.20 -3.28 9.20
C MET A 118 15.46 -3.19 8.35
N THR A 119 15.32 -2.98 7.04
CA THR A 119 16.46 -2.81 6.11
C THR A 119 17.28 -1.58 6.47
N CYS A 120 16.63 -0.46 6.77
CA CYS A 120 17.31 0.74 7.24
C CYS A 120 18.09 0.49 8.53
N ALA A 121 17.49 -0.22 9.50
CA ALA A 121 18.13 -0.51 10.78
C ALA A 121 19.30 -1.51 10.66
N GLU A 122 19.22 -2.42 9.70
CA GLU A 122 20.30 -3.34 9.36
C GLU A 122 21.46 -2.60 8.69
N ALA A 123 21.20 -1.82 7.64
CA ALA A 123 22.23 -1.08 6.91
C ALA A 123 22.93 -0.02 7.77
N ARG A 124 22.22 0.63 8.70
CA ARG A 124 22.80 1.62 9.63
C ARG A 124 23.42 1.00 10.88
N GLY A 125 23.21 -0.29 11.14
CA GLY A 125 23.61 -0.93 12.40
C GLY A 125 22.89 -0.40 13.64
N SER A 126 21.83 0.41 13.49
CA SER A 126 21.14 1.12 14.58
C SER A 126 19.64 1.19 14.31
N LEU A 127 18.81 1.15 15.36
CA LEU A 127 17.37 1.42 15.24
C LEU A 127 17.06 2.90 15.00
N ASN A 128 17.96 3.80 15.43
CA ASN A 128 17.90 5.21 15.06
C ASN A 128 18.65 5.42 13.73
N THR A 129 17.91 5.36 12.63
CA THR A 129 18.48 5.33 11.27
C THR A 129 18.63 6.70 10.63
N ASN A 130 18.08 7.75 11.25
CA ASN A 130 17.83 9.06 10.62
C ASN A 130 17.03 9.00 9.30
N VAL A 131 16.32 7.89 9.03
CA VAL A 131 15.43 7.74 7.88
C VAL A 131 14.00 8.00 8.34
N LYS A 132 13.33 8.97 7.70
CA LYS A 132 11.90 9.22 7.89
C LYS A 132 11.12 8.34 6.93
N ILE A 133 10.31 7.43 7.46
CA ILE A 133 9.48 6.53 6.66
C ILE A 133 8.02 6.99 6.74
N TYR A 134 7.46 7.30 5.59
CA TYR A 134 6.04 7.58 5.41
C TYR A 134 5.39 6.35 4.81
N ALA A 135 4.23 5.95 5.32
CA ALA A 135 3.50 4.80 4.84
C ALA A 135 2.02 5.17 4.70
N SER A 136 1.46 4.95 3.52
CA SER A 136 0.07 5.27 3.27
C SER A 136 -0.69 4.13 2.63
N ASP A 137 -1.99 4.12 2.85
CA ASP A 137 -2.92 3.28 2.12
C ASP A 137 -4.26 4.02 1.98
N ILE A 138 -5.08 3.57 1.05
CA ILE A 138 -6.47 4.04 0.97
C ILE A 138 -7.36 3.28 1.97
N ASP A 139 -6.99 2.04 2.30
CA ASP A 139 -7.74 1.16 3.21
C ASP A 139 -7.40 1.46 4.68
N SER A 140 -8.31 2.17 5.34
CA SER A 140 -8.13 2.55 6.75
C SER A 140 -8.02 1.35 7.70
N ARG A 141 -8.69 0.22 7.40
CA ARG A 141 -8.58 -0.99 8.24
C ARG A 141 -7.21 -1.62 8.13
N MET A 142 -6.58 -1.53 6.96
CA MET A 142 -5.22 -2.00 6.78
C MET A 142 -4.21 -1.09 7.47
N LEU A 143 -4.42 0.23 7.43
CA LEU A 143 -3.61 1.18 8.20
C LEU A 143 -3.67 0.92 9.71
N GLU A 144 -4.85 0.65 10.27
CA GLU A 144 -4.95 0.32 11.70
C GLU A 144 -4.21 -0.98 12.05
N ARG A 145 -4.24 -1.98 11.17
CA ARG A 145 -3.43 -3.21 11.32
C ARG A 145 -1.94 -2.91 11.25
N ALA A 146 -1.52 -2.10 10.29
CA ALA A 146 -0.13 -1.70 10.11
C ALA A 146 0.40 -0.94 11.33
N LYS A 147 -0.37 0.03 11.83
CA LYS A 147 -0.05 0.78 13.07
C LYS A 147 0.03 -0.14 14.28
N ALA A 148 -0.85 -1.14 14.40
CA ALA A 148 -0.78 -2.11 15.48
C ALA A 148 0.49 -2.98 15.39
N GLY A 149 0.96 -3.28 14.18
CA GLY A 149 2.18 -4.04 13.95
C GLY A 149 2.13 -5.45 14.54
N ILE A 150 0.95 -6.06 14.61
CA ILE A 150 0.71 -7.40 15.16
C ILE A 150 0.45 -8.36 14.00
N TYR A 151 1.27 -9.41 13.91
CA TYR A 151 1.25 -10.38 12.84
C TYR A 151 1.11 -11.81 13.38
N PRO A 152 0.48 -12.72 12.62
CA PRO A 152 0.54 -14.15 12.90
C PRO A 152 1.98 -14.65 12.98
N ILE A 153 2.27 -15.51 13.96
CA ILE A 153 3.65 -15.96 14.22
C ILE A 153 4.25 -16.72 13.04
N ASP A 154 3.43 -17.47 12.29
CA ASP A 154 3.82 -18.24 11.11
C ASP A 154 4.31 -17.36 9.96
N GLN A 155 3.81 -16.13 9.84
CA GLN A 155 4.33 -15.15 8.88
C GLN A 155 5.70 -14.63 9.31
N VAL A 156 5.86 -14.32 10.60
CA VAL A 156 7.10 -13.80 11.17
C VAL A 156 8.19 -14.88 11.19
N GLU A 157 7.82 -16.15 11.35
CA GLU A 157 8.74 -17.30 11.32
C GLU A 157 9.42 -17.54 9.96
N LYS A 158 8.92 -16.93 8.88
CA LYS A 158 9.59 -16.90 7.57
C LYS A 158 10.79 -15.96 7.52
N LEU A 159 10.94 -15.06 8.50
CA LEU A 159 12.08 -14.17 8.61
C LEU A 159 13.29 -14.88 9.23
N SER A 160 14.49 -14.35 8.95
CA SER A 160 15.72 -14.85 9.59
C SER A 160 15.63 -14.79 11.11
N LEU A 161 16.31 -15.71 11.80
CA LEU A 161 16.32 -15.72 13.27
C LEU A 161 16.82 -14.40 13.86
N ALA A 162 17.81 -13.78 13.22
CA ALA A 162 18.34 -12.47 13.61
C ALA A 162 17.26 -11.38 13.57
N ARG A 163 16.49 -11.28 12.47
CA ARG A 163 15.38 -10.33 12.34
C ARG A 163 14.30 -10.58 13.38
N ARG A 164 13.91 -11.84 13.59
CA ARG A 164 12.89 -12.21 14.58
C ARG A 164 13.28 -11.77 15.98
N LYS A 165 14.51 -12.06 16.40
CA LYS A 165 15.01 -11.69 17.74
C LYS A 165 15.16 -10.17 17.90
N ARG A 166 15.58 -9.47 16.85
CA ARG A 166 15.88 -8.03 16.91
C ARG A 166 14.64 -7.14 16.79
N PHE A 167 13.65 -7.55 16.00
CA PHE A 167 12.58 -6.64 15.55
C PHE A 167 11.17 -7.05 15.98
N PHE A 168 11.01 -8.17 16.70
CA PHE A 168 9.70 -8.64 17.15
C PHE A 168 9.70 -9.09 18.61
N HIS A 169 8.61 -8.79 19.31
CA HIS A 169 8.19 -9.45 20.54
C HIS A 169 7.28 -10.62 20.22
N ARG A 170 7.56 -11.80 20.78
CA ARG A 170 6.70 -12.99 20.66
C ARG A 170 5.59 -12.93 21.71
N GLY A 171 4.34 -13.10 21.29
CA GLY A 171 3.19 -13.12 22.18
C GLY A 171 3.13 -14.39 23.03
N THR A 172 2.70 -14.24 24.28
CA THR A 172 2.49 -15.32 25.26
C THR A 172 1.06 -15.25 25.81
N GLY A 173 0.60 -16.31 26.51
CA GLY A 173 -0.74 -16.36 27.09
C GLY A 173 -1.85 -16.14 26.05
N SER A 174 -2.73 -15.16 26.29
CA SER A 174 -3.81 -14.79 25.36
C SER A 174 -3.34 -14.26 24.01
N ASN A 175 -2.05 -13.92 23.87
CA ASN A 175 -1.42 -13.48 22.63
C ASN A 175 -0.56 -14.57 21.97
N ALA A 176 -0.61 -15.81 22.46
CA ALA A 176 0.08 -16.94 21.83
C ALA A 176 -0.29 -17.07 20.34
N GLY A 177 0.68 -17.41 19.49
CA GLY A 177 0.49 -17.48 18.05
C GLY A 177 0.60 -16.14 17.30
N LYS A 178 0.92 -15.04 18.01
CA LYS A 178 1.16 -13.72 17.43
C LYS A 178 2.56 -13.21 17.73
N ALA A 179 3.03 -12.28 16.92
CA ALA A 179 4.21 -11.47 17.18
C ALA A 179 3.89 -10.00 16.93
N ARG A 180 4.54 -9.11 17.66
CA ARG A 180 4.38 -7.66 17.52
C ARG A 180 5.72 -7.03 17.18
N VAL A 181 5.75 -6.14 16.20
CA VAL A 181 6.96 -5.35 15.88
C VAL A 181 7.35 -4.49 17.09
N VAL A 182 8.65 -4.40 17.37
CA VAL A 182 9.20 -3.56 18.45
C VAL A 182 8.81 -2.10 18.28
N ASP A 183 8.63 -1.38 19.39
CA ASP A 183 8.07 -0.03 19.36
C ASP A 183 9.01 0.98 18.66
N GLU A 184 10.33 0.76 18.68
CA GLU A 184 11.30 1.60 18.00
C GLU A 184 11.07 1.64 16.48
N LEU A 185 10.81 0.49 15.85
CA LEU A 185 10.49 0.41 14.42
C LEU A 185 9.09 0.93 14.12
N ARG A 186 8.14 0.69 15.01
CA ARG A 186 6.77 1.22 14.85
C ARG A 186 6.76 2.74 14.87
N ASN A 187 7.50 3.33 15.79
CA ASN A 187 7.59 4.78 15.97
C ASN A 187 8.44 5.46 14.89
N SER A 188 9.25 4.70 14.12
CA SER A 188 9.99 5.24 12.97
C SER A 188 9.16 5.39 11.70
N ILE A 189 7.89 4.96 11.70
CA ILE A 189 7.01 4.98 10.53
C ILE A 189 5.79 5.87 10.80
N TYR A 190 5.57 6.86 9.93
CA TYR A 190 4.38 7.70 9.94
C TYR A 190 3.31 7.12 9.00
N PHE A 191 2.26 6.56 9.59
CA PHE A 191 1.11 6.01 8.85
C PHE A 191 0.01 7.05 8.65
N PHE A 192 -0.45 7.23 7.40
CA PHE A 192 -1.55 8.14 7.07
C PHE A 192 -2.40 7.62 5.92
N GLN A 193 -3.65 8.06 5.82
CA GLN A 193 -4.53 7.67 4.73
C GLN A 193 -4.25 8.53 3.49
N GLN A 194 -4.07 7.90 2.33
CA GLN A 194 -3.86 8.61 1.06
C GLN A 194 -4.56 7.87 -0.08
N ASN A 195 -5.40 8.59 -0.81
CA ASN A 195 -5.87 8.16 -2.11
C ASN A 195 -4.88 8.62 -3.18
N LEU A 196 -4.31 7.68 -3.94
CA LEU A 196 -3.35 8.01 -5.01
C LEU A 196 -3.97 8.84 -6.14
N LEU A 197 -5.28 8.76 -6.33
CA LEU A 197 -5.99 9.61 -7.29
C LEU A 197 -6.27 11.03 -6.79
N ALA A 198 -6.05 11.32 -5.50
CA ALA A 198 -6.27 12.65 -4.96
C ALA A 198 -5.44 13.69 -5.72
N PRO A 199 -5.99 14.90 -5.94
CA PRO A 199 -5.29 15.96 -6.68
C PRO A 199 -4.04 16.46 -5.96
N GLN A 200 -3.97 16.28 -4.64
CA GLN A 200 -2.87 16.67 -3.77
C GLN A 200 -2.58 15.56 -2.77
N TYR A 201 -1.31 15.41 -2.40
CA TYR A 201 -0.85 14.44 -1.41
C TYR A 201 -0.42 15.17 -0.14
N SER A 202 -0.60 14.55 1.02
CA SER A 202 -0.25 15.12 2.32
C SER A 202 1.26 15.10 2.63
N LEU A 203 2.11 15.05 1.60
CA LEU A 203 3.57 14.99 1.71
C LEU A 203 4.22 16.10 0.89
N GLU A 204 5.14 16.81 1.54
CA GLU A 204 5.98 17.81 0.88
C GLU A 204 7.02 17.15 -0.05
N PRO A 205 7.38 17.81 -1.17
CA PRO A 205 8.47 17.36 -2.03
C PRO A 205 9.80 17.13 -1.30
N GLY A 206 10.70 16.40 -1.94
CA GLY A 206 12.02 16.06 -1.40
C GLY A 206 12.10 14.66 -0.80
N LEU A 207 11.35 13.71 -1.34
CA LEU A 207 11.48 12.28 -1.06
C LEU A 207 12.70 11.72 -1.80
N ASP A 208 13.46 10.86 -1.14
CA ASP A 208 14.62 10.19 -1.74
C ASP A 208 14.20 8.93 -2.48
N ILE A 209 13.28 8.15 -1.91
CA ILE A 209 12.78 6.90 -2.48
C ILE A 209 11.27 6.79 -2.28
N VAL A 210 10.56 6.36 -3.31
CA VAL A 210 9.15 6.00 -3.24
C VAL A 210 8.97 4.54 -3.64
N PHE A 211 8.43 3.74 -2.73
CA PHE A 211 7.93 2.39 -2.99
C PHE A 211 6.46 2.48 -3.38
N CYS A 212 6.16 2.17 -4.64
CA CYS A 212 4.81 2.15 -5.19
C CYS A 212 4.62 0.87 -5.99
N ARG A 213 4.47 -0.23 -5.25
CA ARG A 213 4.57 -1.59 -5.76
C ARG A 213 3.24 -2.32 -5.73
N ASN A 214 2.95 -3.04 -6.80
CA ASN A 214 1.78 -3.93 -6.92
C ASN A 214 0.42 -3.24 -6.69
N VAL A 215 0.35 -1.92 -6.87
CA VAL A 215 -0.87 -1.11 -6.75
C VAL A 215 -1.28 -0.52 -8.09
N MET A 216 -0.32 -0.22 -8.98
CA MET A 216 -0.59 0.41 -10.27
C MET A 216 -1.36 -0.52 -11.21
N ILE A 217 -1.23 -1.84 -11.00
CA ILE A 217 -1.99 -2.88 -11.71
C ILE A 217 -3.52 -2.77 -11.55
N TYR A 218 -4.01 -2.01 -10.56
CA TYR A 218 -5.45 -1.79 -10.37
C TYR A 218 -5.98 -0.58 -11.14
N PHE A 219 -5.13 0.19 -11.81
CA PHE A 219 -5.48 1.39 -12.54
C PHE A 219 -5.36 1.19 -14.05
N ASP A 220 -6.18 1.89 -14.84
CA ASP A 220 -6.00 1.96 -16.29
C ASP A 220 -4.77 2.83 -16.66
N LYS A 221 -4.30 2.73 -17.91
CA LYS A 221 -3.10 3.44 -18.36
C LYS A 221 -3.16 4.96 -18.16
N PRO A 222 -4.25 5.67 -18.56
CA PRO A 222 -4.37 7.10 -18.29
C PRO A 222 -4.28 7.44 -16.80
N THR A 223 -4.91 6.65 -15.93
CA THR A 223 -4.85 6.84 -14.47
C THR A 223 -3.45 6.59 -13.93
N GLN A 224 -2.75 5.55 -14.41
CA GLN A 224 -1.36 5.28 -14.04
C GLN A 224 -0.46 6.48 -14.35
N GLU A 225 -0.58 7.08 -15.54
CA GLU A 225 0.22 8.25 -15.93
C GLU A 225 -0.04 9.47 -15.04
N ILE A 226 -1.31 9.73 -14.68
CA ILE A 226 -1.66 10.83 -13.76
C ILE A 226 -0.99 10.62 -12.39
N ILE A 227 -1.10 9.41 -11.83
CA ILE A 227 -0.52 9.07 -10.53
C ILE A 227 1.01 9.19 -10.57
N LEU A 228 1.66 8.63 -11.59
CA LEU A 228 3.12 8.70 -11.74
C LEU A 228 3.61 10.14 -11.84
N ASN A 229 2.97 10.97 -12.66
CA ASN A 229 3.34 12.38 -12.79
C ASN A 229 3.22 13.16 -11.48
N ARG A 230 2.28 12.80 -10.60
CA ARG A 230 2.15 13.40 -9.27
C ARG A 230 3.22 12.89 -8.31
N ILE A 231 3.43 11.58 -8.25
CA ILE A 231 4.43 10.96 -7.38
C ILE A 231 5.83 11.47 -7.72
N VAL A 232 6.22 11.46 -9.01
CA VAL A 232 7.55 11.89 -9.46
C VAL A 232 7.88 13.32 -9.04
N LYS A 233 6.88 14.23 -9.00
CA LYS A 233 7.09 15.61 -8.54
C LYS A 233 7.50 15.72 -7.07
N LEU A 234 7.21 14.71 -6.26
CA LEU A 234 7.62 14.67 -4.85
C LEU A 234 9.03 14.09 -4.65
N ILE A 235 9.55 13.38 -5.64
CA ILE A 235 10.86 12.72 -5.56
C ILE A 235 11.95 13.72 -5.95
N LYS A 236 13.08 13.71 -5.22
CA LYS A 236 14.27 14.50 -5.56
C LYS A 236 14.81 14.12 -6.94
N PRO A 237 15.52 15.02 -7.63
CA PRO A 237 16.38 14.62 -8.74
C PRO A 237 17.28 13.45 -8.33
N ASN A 238 17.46 12.47 -9.21
CA ASN A 238 18.21 11.24 -8.95
C ASN A 238 17.64 10.32 -7.85
N GLY A 239 16.52 10.68 -7.22
CA GLY A 239 15.78 9.80 -6.31
C GLY A 239 15.11 8.63 -7.05
N TRP A 240 14.59 7.67 -6.28
CA TRP A 240 14.11 6.41 -6.81
C TRP A 240 12.60 6.26 -6.73
N TYR A 241 12.04 5.66 -7.79
CA TYR A 241 10.70 5.08 -7.80
C TYR A 241 10.85 3.55 -7.92
N VAL A 242 10.29 2.81 -6.98
CA VAL A 242 10.34 1.34 -6.93
C VAL A 242 8.98 0.77 -7.29
N ALA A 243 8.93 0.00 -8.37
CA ALA A 243 7.74 -0.66 -8.90
C ALA A 243 7.73 -2.16 -8.58
N GLY A 244 6.54 -2.77 -8.57
CA GLY A 244 6.38 -4.22 -8.41
C GLY A 244 6.68 -5.00 -9.69
N HIS A 245 6.89 -6.31 -9.56
CA HIS A 245 7.37 -7.18 -10.65
C HIS A 245 6.56 -7.15 -11.97
N SER A 246 5.26 -6.83 -11.91
CA SER A 246 4.37 -6.79 -13.09
C SER A 246 4.18 -5.37 -13.64
N GLU A 247 4.82 -4.37 -13.06
CA GLU A 247 4.68 -2.96 -13.40
C GLU A 247 5.88 -2.52 -14.23
N ASN A 248 5.62 -1.93 -15.40
CA ASN A 248 6.67 -1.49 -16.33
C ASN A 248 6.36 -0.07 -16.83
N PHE A 249 7.31 0.83 -16.56
CA PHE A 249 7.24 2.25 -16.89
C PHE A 249 8.36 2.71 -17.84
N ASN A 250 8.98 1.78 -18.58
CA ASN A 250 10.09 2.09 -19.49
C ASN A 250 9.70 3.03 -20.65
N HIS A 251 8.41 3.17 -20.93
CA HIS A 251 7.89 4.10 -21.94
C HIS A 251 7.90 5.57 -21.46
N LEU A 252 8.05 5.82 -20.16
CA LEU A 252 8.04 7.17 -19.57
C LEU A 252 9.46 7.74 -19.41
N THR A 253 10.27 7.62 -20.47
CA THR A 253 11.68 8.02 -20.48
C THR A 253 11.92 9.51 -20.23
N ALA A 254 10.92 10.35 -20.52
CA ALA A 254 10.98 11.79 -20.27
C ALA A 254 11.13 12.14 -18.78
N ILE A 255 10.56 11.34 -17.88
CA ILE A 255 10.52 11.64 -16.44
C ILE A 255 11.39 10.71 -15.58
N MET A 256 11.68 9.50 -16.06
CA MET A 256 12.48 8.53 -15.31
C MET A 256 13.22 7.58 -16.25
N ARG A 257 14.31 6.99 -15.75
CA ARG A 257 15.09 5.95 -16.44
C ARG A 257 15.17 4.67 -15.60
N ALA A 258 15.16 3.52 -16.25
CA ALA A 258 15.32 2.24 -15.55
C ALA A 258 16.71 2.14 -14.90
N ARG A 259 16.75 1.64 -13.67
CA ARG A 259 17.96 1.43 -12.86
C ARG A 259 17.86 0.07 -12.18
N GLY A 260 18.11 -1.01 -12.93
CA GLY A 260 18.01 -2.37 -12.42
C GLY A 260 16.57 -2.92 -12.46
N ARG A 261 16.29 -3.93 -11.63
CA ARG A 261 15.03 -4.67 -11.68
C ARG A 261 13.91 -3.87 -11.02
N THR A 262 13.01 -3.33 -11.87
CA THR A 262 11.82 -2.54 -11.50
C THR A 262 12.08 -1.36 -10.55
N ILE A 263 13.31 -0.84 -10.55
CA ILE A 263 13.69 0.43 -9.93
C ILE A 263 13.92 1.44 -11.03
N TYR A 264 13.43 2.66 -10.83
CA TYR A 264 13.52 3.77 -11.76
C TYR A 264 14.17 4.97 -11.06
N GLN A 265 15.12 5.62 -11.72
CA GLN A 265 15.72 6.85 -11.23
C GLN A 265 15.04 8.05 -11.89
N ILE A 266 14.65 9.04 -11.10
CA ILE A 266 14.05 10.28 -11.60
C ILE A 266 15.11 11.12 -12.31
N ASN A 267 14.78 11.58 -13.51
CA ASN A 267 15.67 12.42 -14.30
C ASN A 267 15.92 13.74 -13.59
N GLU A 268 17.09 14.33 -13.79
CA GLU A 268 17.30 15.73 -13.40
C GLU A 268 16.34 16.60 -14.20
N LYS A 269 15.60 17.47 -13.51
CA LYS A 269 14.74 18.44 -14.18
C LYS A 269 15.67 19.33 -15.01
N GLN A 270 15.50 19.35 -16.33
CA GLN A 270 16.03 20.44 -17.13
C GLN A 270 15.36 21.72 -16.60
N ILE A 271 16.17 22.60 -16.02
CA ILE A 271 15.77 23.94 -15.56
C ILE A 271 15.44 24.79 -16.78
#